data_AF-A0A7W0V347-F1
#
_entry.id   AF-A0A7W0V347-F1
#
_cell.length_a   1.000
_cell.length_b   1.000
_cell.length_c   1.000
_cell.angle_alpha   90.00
_cell.angle_beta   90.00
_cell.angle_gamma   90.00
#
_symmetry.space_group_name_H-M   'P 1'
#
loop_
_entity.id
_entity.type
_entity.pdbx_description
1 polymer ?
#
loop_
_entity_poly.entity_id
_entity_poly.type
_entity_poly.pdbx_seq_one_letter_code
_entity_poly.pdbx_strand_id
1 'polypeptide(L)'
;IHTTQLLRDPLFIVLMLTLVLISSSWLTGIYSWRRGLAVGSAGGATGAVLWILRTNMWEVMLGVAMLGVGLLVVRQLRERRVLVGNLIGAALVLLIILSTPQIETMFQTRSFPVNQTFEKASAEERVASPADVQPAASATLTKEQATTLPSRLRARIELLRHRFTLSYPEATSNIDTEVRFASLTDIALYLPRAVAIGFFAPFPNMWFATGKQVGLTGRVIGGLETLVMYVIEIFAVVGLWQRRRCLSVWLMILVALIGVTTLGLVVTNLGALYRMRYVFWMLLIILGVEGAKQVLSSTLFTRSQT
;
A
#
# COMPACT_ATOMS: atom_id res chain seq x y z
N ILE A 1 -10.66 22.20 0.86
CA ILE A 1 -10.68 20.74 0.60
C ILE A 1 -11.55 20.54 -0.64
N HIS A 2 -10.99 20.07 -1.76
CA HIS A 2 -11.75 19.86 -2.97
C HIS A 2 -12.70 18.67 -2.77
N THR A 3 -13.99 18.87 -3.03
CA THR A 3 -15.08 17.88 -2.87
C THR A 3 -14.83 16.55 -3.60
N THR A 4 -13.99 16.56 -4.64
CA THR A 4 -13.58 15.35 -5.38
C THR A 4 -12.68 14.41 -4.58
N GLN A 5 -12.00 14.89 -3.53
CA GLN A 5 -11.12 14.06 -2.71
C GLN A 5 -11.91 13.09 -1.82
N LEU A 6 -13.11 13.47 -1.38
CA LEU A 6 -13.94 12.66 -0.48
C LEU A 6 -14.45 11.38 -1.14
N LEU A 7 -14.67 11.39 -2.46
CA LEU A 7 -15.12 10.22 -3.22
C LEU A 7 -13.96 9.30 -3.64
N ARG A 8 -12.77 9.87 -3.85
CA ARG A 8 -11.60 9.16 -4.38
C ARG A 8 -11.09 8.08 -3.41
N ASP A 9 -11.07 8.37 -2.12
CA ASP A 9 -10.54 7.45 -1.10
C ASP A 9 -11.44 6.20 -0.90
N PRO A 10 -12.78 6.32 -0.71
CA PRO A 10 -13.67 5.16 -0.64
C PRO A 10 -13.67 4.32 -1.92
N LEU A 11 -13.66 4.98 -3.09
CA LEU A 11 -13.62 4.28 -4.38
C LEU A 11 -12.33 3.47 -4.53
N PHE A 12 -11.19 4.04 -4.12
CA PHE A 12 -9.92 3.32 -4.08
C PHE A 12 -9.98 2.09 -3.17
N ILE A 13 -10.56 2.21 -1.97
CA ILE A 13 -10.75 1.08 -1.04
C ILE A 13 -11.56 -0.03 -1.71
N VAL A 14 -12.74 0.30 -2.26
CA VAL A 14 -13.64 -0.69 -2.90
C VAL A 14 -12.95 -1.40 -4.05
N LEU A 15 -12.24 -0.67 -4.91
CA LEU A 15 -11.57 -1.27 -6.06
C LEU A 15 -10.36 -2.12 -5.64
N MET A 16 -9.59 -1.71 -4.63
CA MET A 16 -8.50 -2.51 -4.09
C MET A 16 -9.02 -3.83 -3.48
N LEU A 17 -10.09 -3.75 -2.69
CA LEU A 17 -10.75 -4.94 -2.14
C LEU A 17 -11.31 -5.84 -3.26
N THR A 18 -11.85 -5.24 -4.33
CA THR A 18 -12.31 -5.97 -5.51
C THR A 18 -11.16 -6.71 -6.21
N LEU A 19 -10.00 -6.06 -6.37
CA LEU A 19 -8.80 -6.68 -6.95
C LEU A 19 -8.30 -7.86 -6.10
N VAL A 20 -8.28 -7.70 -4.78
CA VAL A 20 -7.92 -8.77 -3.84
C VAL A 20 -8.94 -9.91 -3.88
N LEU A 21 -10.24 -9.60 -3.95
CA LEU A 21 -11.31 -10.58 -4.07
C LEU A 21 -11.19 -11.40 -5.36
N ILE A 22 -10.95 -10.73 -6.49
CA ILE A 22 -10.74 -11.40 -7.79
C ILE A 22 -9.51 -12.31 -7.71
N SER A 23 -8.40 -11.82 -7.15
CA SER A 23 -7.19 -12.63 -6.96
C SER A 23 -7.41 -13.84 -6.06
N SER A 24 -8.16 -13.64 -4.96
CA SER A 24 -8.56 -14.69 -4.01
C SER A 24 -9.48 -15.73 -4.65
N SER A 25 -10.37 -15.30 -5.55
CA SER A 25 -11.29 -16.18 -6.27
C SER A 25 -10.56 -17.20 -7.14
N TRP A 26 -9.43 -16.83 -7.76
CA TRP A 26 -8.59 -17.77 -8.51
C TRP A 26 -7.88 -18.80 -7.62
N LEU A 27 -7.69 -18.48 -6.33
CA LEU A 27 -7.06 -19.39 -5.38
C LEU A 27 -8.05 -20.38 -4.76
N THR A 28 -9.35 -20.12 -4.85
CA THR A 28 -10.39 -20.99 -4.27
C THR A 28 -11.22 -21.71 -5.34
N GLY A 29 -11.53 -21.05 -6.46
CA GLY A 29 -12.38 -21.56 -7.53
C GLY A 29 -11.64 -22.27 -8.66
N ILE A 30 -12.38 -23.04 -9.46
CA ILE A 30 -11.95 -23.61 -10.75
C ILE A 30 -12.77 -22.91 -11.84
N TYR A 31 -12.12 -22.20 -12.75
CA TYR A 31 -12.80 -21.47 -13.81
C TYR A 31 -12.64 -22.18 -15.17
N SER A 32 -13.71 -22.18 -15.95
CA SER A 32 -13.63 -22.43 -17.40
C SER A 32 -12.94 -21.25 -18.08
N TRP A 33 -12.38 -21.45 -19.27
CA TRP A 33 -11.64 -20.39 -19.98
C TRP A 33 -12.48 -19.12 -20.19
N ARG A 34 -13.78 -19.24 -20.51
CA ARG A 34 -14.69 -18.10 -20.69
C ARG A 34 -14.87 -17.29 -19.40
N ARG A 35 -15.08 -18.00 -18.28
CA ARG A 35 -15.21 -17.37 -16.97
C ARG A 35 -13.88 -16.76 -16.51
N GLY A 36 -12.77 -17.45 -16.76
CA GLY A 36 -11.43 -16.95 -16.52
C GLY A 36 -11.16 -15.64 -17.27
N LEU A 37 -11.52 -15.58 -18.55
CA LEU A 37 -11.43 -14.36 -19.35
C LEU A 37 -12.32 -13.25 -18.79
N ALA A 38 -13.59 -13.53 -18.47
CA ALA A 38 -14.51 -12.54 -17.93
C ALA A 38 -14.03 -11.95 -16.58
N VAL A 39 -13.60 -12.81 -15.66
CA VAL A 39 -13.04 -12.41 -14.36
C VAL A 39 -11.71 -11.68 -14.55
N GLY A 40 -10.87 -12.12 -15.49
CA GLY A 40 -9.62 -11.45 -15.85
C GLY A 40 -9.84 -10.06 -16.43
N SER A 41 -10.80 -9.89 -17.34
CA SER A 41 -11.19 -8.58 -17.88
C SER A 41 -11.72 -7.66 -16.80
N ALA A 42 -12.57 -8.17 -15.90
CA ALA A 42 -13.06 -7.41 -14.76
C ALA A 42 -11.91 -6.96 -13.84
N GLY A 43 -10.98 -7.87 -13.51
CA GLY A 43 -9.81 -7.55 -12.69
C GLY A 43 -8.87 -6.55 -13.35
N GLY A 44 -8.67 -6.65 -14.67
CA GLY A 44 -7.85 -5.73 -15.44
C GLY A 44 -8.49 -4.34 -15.51
N ALA A 45 -9.81 -4.27 -15.73
CA ALA A 45 -10.55 -3.01 -15.69
C ALA A 45 -10.48 -2.37 -14.29
N THR A 46 -10.65 -3.16 -13.22
CA THR A 46 -10.45 -2.69 -11.83
C THR A 46 -9.03 -2.13 -11.64
N GLY A 47 -8.01 -2.84 -12.11
CA GLY A 47 -6.61 -2.39 -12.06
C GLY A 47 -6.38 -1.09 -12.84
N ALA A 48 -6.97 -0.94 -14.03
CA ALA A 48 -6.84 0.27 -14.83
C ALA A 48 -7.51 1.47 -14.14
N VAL A 49 -8.72 1.30 -13.60
CA VAL A 49 -9.41 2.38 -12.86
C VAL A 49 -8.64 2.76 -11.60
N LEU A 50 -8.12 1.78 -10.85
CA LEU A 50 -7.26 2.04 -9.69
C LEU A 50 -6.04 2.89 -10.05
N TRP A 51 -5.41 2.61 -11.20
CA TRP A 51 -4.27 3.36 -11.67
C TRP A 51 -4.64 4.83 -11.98
N ILE A 52 -5.76 5.05 -12.67
CA ILE A 52 -6.30 6.41 -12.93
C ILE A 52 -6.58 7.13 -11.60
N LEU A 53 -7.17 6.43 -10.62
CA LEU A 53 -7.47 6.99 -9.32
C LEU A 53 -6.24 7.20 -8.46
N ARG A 54 -5.13 6.48 -8.64
CA ARG A 54 -3.98 6.61 -7.74
C ARG A 54 -2.69 6.15 -8.40
N THR A 55 -2.19 6.98 -9.33
CA THR A 55 -0.92 6.75 -10.04
C THR A 55 0.25 6.45 -9.10
N ASN A 56 0.31 7.04 -7.90
CA ASN A 56 1.39 6.79 -6.94
C ASN A 56 1.35 5.40 -6.27
N MET A 57 0.26 4.64 -6.38
CA MET A 57 0.11 3.31 -5.76
C MET A 57 0.20 2.14 -6.75
N TRP A 58 0.58 2.42 -8.00
CA TRP A 58 0.69 1.39 -9.04
C TRP A 58 1.64 0.24 -8.66
N GLU A 59 2.73 0.54 -7.94
CA GLU A 59 3.70 -0.45 -7.45
C GLU A 59 3.04 -1.45 -6.48
N VAL A 60 2.18 -0.96 -5.59
CA VAL A 60 1.44 -1.81 -4.65
C VAL A 60 0.44 -2.68 -5.40
N MET A 61 -0.30 -2.11 -6.37
CA MET A 61 -1.26 -2.85 -7.17
C MET A 61 -0.60 -3.96 -7.99
N LEU A 62 0.54 -3.66 -8.60
CA LEU A 62 1.34 -4.66 -9.31
C LEU A 62 1.82 -5.75 -8.34
N GLY A 63 2.30 -5.36 -7.16
CA GLY A 63 2.67 -6.30 -6.10
C GLY A 63 1.54 -7.25 -5.71
N VAL A 64 0.32 -6.73 -5.53
CA VAL A 64 -0.88 -7.54 -5.24
C VAL A 64 -1.16 -8.53 -6.36
N ALA A 65 -1.17 -8.07 -7.61
CA ALA A 65 -1.45 -8.93 -8.77
C ALA A 65 -0.38 -10.03 -8.92
N MET A 66 0.90 -9.66 -8.81
CA MET A 66 2.04 -10.59 -8.86
C MET A 66 1.97 -11.62 -7.73
N LEU A 67 1.60 -11.22 -6.52
CA LEU A 67 1.46 -12.11 -5.38
C LEU A 67 0.29 -13.09 -5.57
N GLY A 68 -0.83 -12.61 -6.13
CA GLY A 68 -1.96 -13.46 -6.54
C GLY A 68 -1.55 -14.52 -7.56
N VAL A 69 -0.80 -14.13 -8.60
CA VAL A 69 -0.28 -15.05 -9.62
C VAL A 69 0.73 -16.04 -9.02
N GLY A 70 1.64 -15.58 -8.17
CA GLY A 70 2.61 -16.43 -7.48
C GLY A 70 1.94 -17.51 -6.62
N LEU A 71 0.92 -17.13 -5.84
CA LEU A 71 0.14 -18.08 -5.05
C LEU A 71 -0.69 -19.03 -5.92
N LEU A 72 -1.15 -18.58 -7.09
CA LEU A 72 -1.84 -19.44 -8.05
C LEU A 72 -0.87 -20.50 -8.62
N VAL A 73 0.38 -20.14 -8.91
CA VAL A 73 1.41 -21.09 -9.32
C VAL A 73 1.67 -22.10 -8.20
N VAL A 74 1.84 -21.65 -6.96
CA VAL A 74 2.00 -22.53 -5.79
C VAL A 74 0.82 -23.51 -5.67
N ARG A 75 -0.41 -23.03 -5.89
CA ARG A 75 -1.62 -23.88 -5.91
C ARG A 75 -1.52 -24.97 -6.98
N GLN A 76 -1.16 -24.61 -8.21
CA GLN A 76 -1.05 -25.56 -9.32
C GLN A 76 0.03 -26.63 -9.06
N LEU A 77 1.17 -26.22 -8.48
CA LEU A 77 2.23 -27.15 -8.07
C LEU A 77 1.76 -28.11 -6.98
N ARG A 78 1.00 -27.62 -5.98
CA ARG A 78 0.45 -28.43 -4.89
C ARG A 78 -0.62 -29.42 -5.38
N GLU A 79 -1.48 -28.99 -6.28
CA GLU A 79 -2.57 -29.81 -6.83
C GLU A 79 -2.14 -30.69 -8.01
N ARG A 80 -0.93 -30.48 -8.56
CA ARG A 80 -0.41 -31.13 -9.77
C ARG A 80 -1.38 -31.04 -10.96
N ARG A 81 -2.14 -29.95 -11.05
CA ARG A 81 -3.16 -29.71 -12.07
C ARG A 81 -3.04 -28.29 -12.58
N VAL A 82 -3.04 -28.14 -13.92
CA VAL A 82 -2.98 -26.83 -14.56
C VAL A 82 -4.39 -26.26 -14.66
N LEU A 83 -4.64 -25.18 -13.92
CA LEU A 83 -5.91 -24.46 -13.93
C LEU A 83 -5.89 -23.42 -15.06
N VAL A 84 -5.99 -23.88 -16.31
CA VAL A 84 -5.82 -23.04 -17.52
C VAL A 84 -6.73 -21.81 -17.50
N GLY A 85 -8.01 -21.95 -17.10
CA GLY A 85 -8.92 -20.81 -17.01
C GLY A 85 -8.47 -19.76 -16.00
N ASN A 86 -8.00 -20.18 -14.83
CA ASN A 86 -7.49 -19.26 -13.81
C ASN A 86 -6.18 -18.58 -14.28
N LEU A 87 -5.31 -19.34 -14.96
CA LEU A 87 -4.05 -18.82 -15.47
C LEU A 87 -4.27 -17.76 -16.56
N ILE A 88 -5.20 -17.99 -17.49
CA ILE A 88 -5.59 -17.01 -18.51
C ILE A 88 -6.12 -15.74 -17.86
N GLY A 89 -7.02 -15.86 -16.87
CA GLY A 89 -7.56 -14.71 -16.15
C GLY A 89 -6.47 -13.91 -15.42
N ALA A 90 -5.57 -14.59 -14.73
CA ALA A 90 -4.45 -13.97 -14.02
C ALA A 90 -3.45 -13.28 -14.96
N ALA A 91 -3.10 -13.93 -16.07
CA ALA A 91 -2.22 -13.37 -17.10
C ALA A 91 -2.84 -12.12 -17.75
N LEU A 92 -4.15 -12.14 -18.00
CA LEU A 92 -4.85 -10.98 -18.55
C LEU A 92 -4.83 -9.78 -17.60
N VAL A 93 -5.07 -9.98 -16.29
CA VAL A 93 -4.97 -8.91 -15.30
C VAL A 93 -3.57 -8.31 -15.25
N LEU A 94 -2.53 -9.17 -15.21
CA LEU A 94 -1.14 -8.70 -15.23
C LEU A 94 -0.82 -7.92 -16.50
N LEU A 95 -1.23 -8.42 -17.68
CA LEU A 95 -1.00 -7.75 -18.96
C LEU A 95 -1.63 -6.35 -18.97
N ILE A 96 -2.89 -6.22 -18.51
CA ILE A 96 -3.57 -4.92 -18.47
C ILE A 96 -2.89 -3.96 -17.50
N ILE A 97 -2.53 -4.42 -16.28
CA ILE A 97 -1.85 -3.61 -15.26
C ILE A 97 -0.43 -3.18 -15.69
N LEU A 98 0.28 -4.01 -16.46
CA LEU A 98 1.61 -3.67 -16.97
C LEU A 98 1.55 -2.73 -18.17
N SER A 99 0.45 -2.77 -18.94
CA SER A 99 0.27 -1.93 -20.14
C SER A 99 -0.17 -0.50 -19.78
N THR A 100 -0.86 -0.29 -18.66
CA THR A 100 -1.34 1.04 -18.24
C THR A 100 -0.29 2.15 -18.18
N PRO A 101 0.90 1.98 -17.57
CA PRO A 101 1.90 3.05 -17.53
C PRO A 101 2.45 3.42 -18.92
N GLN A 102 2.48 2.47 -19.86
CA GLN A 102 2.93 2.75 -21.24
C GLN A 102 1.98 3.73 -21.94
N ILE A 103 0.68 3.59 -21.65
CA ILE A 103 -0.37 4.48 -22.18
C ILE A 103 -0.14 5.92 -21.71
N GLU A 104 0.28 6.12 -20.45
CA GLU A 104 0.59 7.46 -19.93
C GLU A 104 1.73 8.13 -20.70
N THR A 105 2.82 7.41 -20.94
CA THR A 105 3.97 7.94 -21.69
C THR A 105 3.57 8.34 -23.11
N MET A 106 2.64 7.61 -23.72
CA MET A 106 2.12 7.92 -25.05
C MET A 106 1.29 9.21 -25.05
N PHE A 107 0.51 9.49 -24.00
CA PHE A 107 -0.29 10.71 -23.89
C PHE A 107 0.51 11.94 -23.40
N GLN A 108 1.46 11.77 -22.47
CA GLN A 108 2.29 12.86 -21.98
C GLN A 108 3.21 13.42 -23.06
N THR A 109 3.69 12.61 -24.00
CA THR A 109 4.52 13.10 -25.13
C THR A 109 3.75 14.04 -26.07
N ARG A 110 2.41 14.09 -25.99
CA ARG A 110 1.58 15.06 -26.71
C ARG A 110 1.17 16.29 -25.88
N SER A 111 1.46 16.30 -24.59
CA SER A 111 1.11 17.39 -23.68
C SER A 111 2.30 18.33 -23.52
N PHE A 112 2.14 19.58 -23.94
CA PHE A 112 3.11 20.67 -23.99
C PHE A 112 4.15 20.74 -22.84
N PRO A 113 5.40 21.15 -23.11
CA PRO A 113 6.46 21.29 -22.11
C PRO A 113 6.21 22.52 -21.20
N VAL A 114 5.35 22.38 -20.19
CA VAL A 114 5.04 23.47 -19.23
C VAL A 114 6.08 23.58 -18.11
N ASN A 115 6.91 22.56 -17.88
CA ASN A 115 7.83 22.53 -16.73
C ASN A 115 9.23 23.10 -16.99
N GLN A 116 9.59 23.47 -18.23
CA GLN A 116 10.91 24.09 -18.49
C GLN A 116 10.96 25.59 -18.16
N THR A 117 9.80 26.25 -18.02
CA THR A 117 9.74 27.70 -17.80
C THR A 117 9.93 28.06 -16.32
N PHE A 118 9.49 27.22 -15.38
CA PHE A 118 9.66 27.47 -13.94
C PHE A 118 11.10 27.24 -13.44
N GLU A 119 11.83 26.31 -14.05
CA GLU A 119 13.24 26.05 -13.69
C GLU A 119 14.17 27.17 -14.19
N LYS A 120 13.83 27.82 -15.31
CA LYS A 120 14.56 28.99 -15.82
C LYS A 120 14.23 30.28 -15.06
N ALA A 121 12.96 30.51 -14.71
CA ALA A 121 12.56 31.68 -13.92
C ALA A 121 13.17 31.68 -12.50
N SER A 122 13.33 30.50 -11.89
CA SER A 122 13.96 30.35 -10.57
C SER A 122 15.48 30.46 -10.59
N ALA A 123 16.11 30.29 -11.76
CA ALA A 123 17.56 30.39 -11.93
C ALA A 123 18.02 31.84 -12.14
N GLU A 124 17.18 32.71 -12.73
CA GLU A 124 17.49 34.13 -12.91
C GLU A 124 17.31 34.96 -11.62
N GLU A 125 16.45 34.52 -10.68
CA GLU A 125 16.19 35.26 -9.43
C GLU A 125 17.22 34.99 -8.30
N ARG A 126 18.15 34.03 -8.49
CA ARG A 126 19.17 33.65 -7.48
C ARG A 126 20.54 34.34 -7.59
N VAL A 127 20.64 35.45 -8.32
CA VAL A 127 21.95 36.14 -8.54
C VAL A 127 22.29 37.20 -7.47
N ALA A 128 21.51 37.36 -6.40
CA ALA A 128 21.83 38.36 -5.36
C ALA A 128 21.87 37.79 -3.93
N SER A 129 23.05 37.26 -3.53
CA SER A 129 23.70 37.46 -2.21
C SER A 129 24.58 36.24 -1.83
N PRO A 130 25.92 36.40 -1.67
CA PRO A 130 26.81 35.31 -1.29
C PRO A 130 27.20 35.39 0.19
N ALA A 131 26.68 34.48 1.01
CA ALA A 131 27.34 34.00 2.24
C ALA A 131 26.54 32.83 2.84
N ASP A 132 27.22 31.71 3.10
CA ASP A 132 26.79 30.59 3.95
C ASP A 132 25.57 29.75 3.52
N VAL A 133 25.69 29.06 2.38
CA VAL A 133 25.04 27.74 2.24
C VAL A 133 26.03 26.78 1.61
N GLN A 134 26.71 26.02 2.46
CA GLN A 134 27.51 24.87 2.08
C GLN A 134 26.56 23.77 1.55
N PRO A 135 26.64 23.36 0.26
CA PRO A 135 25.74 22.35 -0.28
C PRO A 135 26.31 20.97 0.06
N ALA A 136 26.09 20.51 1.29
CA ALA A 136 26.42 19.13 1.66
C ALA A 136 25.38 18.17 1.06
N ALA A 137 25.80 17.49 -0.01
CA ALA A 137 25.22 16.28 -0.57
C ALA A 137 23.83 16.38 -1.22
N SER A 138 23.70 17.27 -2.21
CA SER A 138 22.89 16.92 -3.38
C SER A 138 23.64 15.82 -4.12
N ALA A 139 23.33 14.57 -3.80
CA ALA A 139 23.84 13.41 -4.51
C ALA A 139 23.57 13.58 -6.00
N THR A 140 24.62 13.93 -6.73
CA THR A 140 24.71 13.85 -8.17
C THR A 140 24.50 12.39 -8.51
N LEU A 141 23.26 12.00 -8.79
CA LEU A 141 22.96 10.68 -9.34
C LEU A 141 23.57 10.66 -10.75
N THR A 142 24.84 10.27 -10.81
CA THR A 142 25.54 9.97 -12.05
C THR A 142 24.65 8.97 -12.82
N LYS A 143 24.28 9.31 -14.06
CA LYS A 143 23.39 8.52 -14.94
C LYS A 143 23.73 7.02 -14.98
N GLU A 144 24.97 6.64 -14.69
CA GLU A 144 25.45 5.25 -14.59
C GLU A 144 24.91 4.45 -13.37
N GLN A 145 24.69 5.07 -12.21
CA GLN A 145 24.19 4.37 -11.01
C GLN A 145 22.68 4.06 -11.05
N ALA A 146 21.97 4.55 -12.08
CA ALA A 146 20.53 4.35 -12.28
C ALA A 146 20.17 3.00 -12.95
N THR A 147 21.14 2.11 -13.18
CA THR A 147 20.94 0.88 -13.97
C THR A 147 20.50 -0.33 -13.13
N THR A 148 20.82 -0.39 -11.84
CA THR A 148 20.47 -1.54 -10.99
C THR A 148 19.06 -1.39 -10.37
N LEU A 149 18.24 -2.44 -10.38
CA LEU A 149 16.92 -2.47 -9.70
C LEU A 149 16.96 -1.96 -8.25
N PRO A 150 17.96 -2.32 -7.42
CA PRO A 150 18.01 -1.90 -6.03
C PRO A 150 18.24 -0.38 -5.86
N SER A 151 19.08 0.23 -6.71
CA SER A 151 19.31 1.68 -6.66
C SER A 151 18.06 2.48 -7.07
N ARG A 152 17.26 1.96 -8.03
CA ARG A 152 15.97 2.55 -8.42
C ARG A 152 14.95 2.52 -7.28
N LEU A 153 14.84 1.39 -6.57
CA LEU A 153 13.94 1.26 -5.43
C LEU A 153 14.31 2.24 -4.31
N ARG A 154 15.60 2.34 -3.97
CA ARG A 154 16.10 3.31 -2.97
C ARG A 154 15.71 4.74 -3.33
N ALA A 155 16.07 5.17 -4.54
CA ALA A 155 15.80 6.53 -5.01
C ALA A 155 14.30 6.84 -5.05
N ARG A 156 13.46 5.85 -5.38
CA ARG A 156 12.00 6.01 -5.39
C ARG A 156 11.44 6.20 -3.99
N ILE A 157 11.83 5.36 -3.02
CA ILE A 157 11.37 5.46 -1.63
C ILE A 157 11.80 6.79 -1.02
N GLU A 158 13.06 7.18 -1.22
CA GLU A 158 13.61 8.45 -0.74
C GLU A 158 12.85 9.65 -1.36
N LEU A 159 12.62 9.64 -2.67
CA LEU A 159 11.88 10.70 -3.36
C LEU A 159 10.45 10.83 -2.84
N LEU A 160 9.74 9.71 -2.66
CA LEU A 160 8.36 9.72 -2.16
C LEU A 160 8.30 10.24 -0.72
N ARG A 161 9.19 9.78 0.16
CA ARG A 161 9.28 10.25 1.56
C ARG A 161 9.64 11.73 1.64
N HIS A 162 10.60 12.18 0.82
CA HIS A 162 11.00 13.57 0.76
C HIS A 162 9.87 14.48 0.27
N ARG A 163 9.12 14.07 -0.77
CA ARG A 163 7.92 14.79 -1.23
C ARG A 163 6.88 14.95 -0.13
N PHE A 164 6.64 13.92 0.68
CA PHE A 164 5.70 14.02 1.81
C PHE A 164 6.18 15.01 2.88
N THR A 165 7.48 15.00 3.18
CA THR A 165 8.09 15.91 4.16
C THR A 165 8.01 17.37 3.71
N LEU A 166 8.31 17.64 2.43
CA LEU A 166 8.21 18.97 1.84
C LEU A 166 6.76 19.46 1.68
N SER A 167 5.80 18.55 1.50
CA SER A 167 4.38 18.93 1.33
C SER A 167 3.73 19.37 2.64
N TYR A 168 4.30 18.99 3.79
CA TYR A 168 3.74 19.26 5.12
C TYR A 168 4.82 19.61 6.16
N PRO A 169 5.65 20.65 5.95
CA PRO A 169 6.80 20.94 6.82
C PRO A 169 6.39 21.27 8.27
N GLU A 170 5.24 21.92 8.47
CA GLU A 170 4.75 22.37 9.78
C GLU A 170 3.79 21.37 10.47
N ALA A 171 3.61 20.16 9.91
CA ALA A 171 2.68 19.20 10.48
C ALA A 171 3.26 18.56 11.76
N THR A 172 2.70 18.91 12.92
CA THR A 172 3.04 18.34 14.24
C THR A 172 2.79 16.83 14.35
N SER A 173 2.21 16.21 13.32
CA SER A 173 1.92 14.79 13.21
C SER A 173 2.87 14.03 12.29
N ASN A 174 3.95 14.67 11.83
CA ASN A 174 5.00 13.99 11.10
C ASN A 174 5.89 13.17 12.05
N ILE A 175 6.22 11.97 11.62
CA ILE A 175 7.14 11.05 12.31
C ILE A 175 8.40 10.89 11.45
N ASP A 176 9.55 10.88 12.11
CA ASP A 176 10.84 10.50 11.54
C ASP A 176 11.21 11.30 10.27
N THR A 177 11.06 12.62 10.29
CA THR A 177 11.37 13.49 9.14
C THR A 177 12.87 13.61 8.89
N GLU A 178 13.67 13.33 9.90
CA GLU A 178 15.13 13.36 9.90
C GLU A 178 15.78 12.10 9.31
N VAL A 179 15.02 11.00 9.15
CA VAL A 179 15.57 9.72 8.64
C VAL A 179 15.80 9.82 7.13
N ARG A 180 17.07 9.64 6.72
CA ARG A 180 17.51 9.57 5.31
C ARG A 180 18.04 8.18 4.99
N PHE A 181 17.80 7.71 3.77
CA PHE A 181 18.22 6.38 3.31
C PHE A 181 19.42 6.49 2.36
N ALA A 182 20.63 6.44 2.92
CA ALA A 182 21.86 6.47 2.12
C ALA A 182 22.10 5.11 1.43
N SER A 183 21.69 4.01 2.06
CA SER A 183 21.89 2.65 1.57
C SER A 183 20.62 1.78 1.68
N LEU A 184 20.59 0.64 0.99
CA LEU A 184 19.52 -0.37 1.16
C LEU A 184 19.56 -1.03 2.53
N THR A 185 20.75 -1.11 3.13
CA THR A 185 20.93 -1.57 4.49
C THR A 185 20.16 -0.68 5.46
N ASP A 186 20.16 0.64 5.25
CA ASP A 186 19.41 1.58 6.08
C ASP A 186 17.89 1.33 5.97
N ILE A 187 17.40 1.02 4.76
CA ILE A 187 15.99 0.65 4.55
C ILE A 187 15.66 -0.66 5.28
N ALA A 188 16.54 -1.67 5.17
CA ALA A 188 16.35 -2.95 5.84
C ALA A 188 16.36 -2.80 7.37
N LEU A 189 17.26 -1.98 7.92
CA LEU A 189 17.35 -1.67 9.35
C LEU A 189 16.14 -0.87 9.86
N TYR A 190 15.54 -0.03 9.00
CA TYR A 190 14.35 0.73 9.35
C TYR A 190 13.05 -0.08 9.17
N LEU A 191 13.08 -1.22 8.47
CA LEU A 191 11.89 -2.03 8.19
C LEU A 191 11.09 -2.43 9.45
N PRO A 192 11.72 -2.88 10.56
CA PRO A 192 10.98 -3.18 11.80
C PRO A 192 10.22 -1.96 12.34
N ARG A 193 10.84 -0.77 12.26
CA ARG A 193 10.21 0.49 12.68
C ARG A 193 9.08 0.89 11.74
N ALA A 194 9.24 0.70 10.43
CA ALA A 194 8.18 0.95 9.45
C ALA A 194 6.96 0.05 9.65
N VAL A 195 7.18 -1.24 9.96
CA VAL A 195 6.10 -2.16 10.35
C VAL A 195 5.41 -1.64 11.61
N ALA A 196 6.18 -1.24 12.63
CA ALA A 196 5.63 -0.75 13.87
C ALA A 196 4.76 0.51 13.66
N ILE A 197 5.24 1.46 12.87
CA ILE A 197 4.51 2.68 12.52
C ILE A 197 3.25 2.34 11.70
N GLY A 198 3.35 1.45 10.72
CA GLY A 198 2.23 1.13 9.85
C GLY A 198 1.06 0.48 10.59
N PHE A 199 1.35 -0.49 11.47
CA PHE A 199 0.33 -1.25 12.20
C PHE A 199 -0.13 -0.55 13.48
N PHE A 200 0.80 -0.03 14.28
CA PHE A 200 0.53 0.38 15.66
C PHE A 200 0.47 1.90 15.87
N ALA A 201 0.73 2.72 14.85
CA ALA A 201 0.44 4.14 14.99
C ALA A 201 -1.08 4.39 14.96
N PRO A 202 -1.61 5.47 15.56
CA PRO A 202 -0.98 6.30 16.58
C PRO A 202 -0.63 5.48 17.82
N PHE A 203 0.58 5.70 18.33
CA PHE A 203 1.07 5.03 19.54
C PHE A 203 0.37 5.57 20.80
N PRO A 204 0.32 4.79 21.91
CA PRO A 204 -0.39 5.20 23.14
C PRO A 204 0.01 6.57 23.70
N ASN A 205 1.29 6.92 23.60
CA ASN A 205 1.81 8.23 24.01
C ASN A 205 1.26 9.40 23.16
N MET A 206 0.72 9.13 21.97
CA MET A 206 0.14 10.13 21.07
C MET A 206 -1.36 10.35 21.29
N TRP A 207 -2.04 9.46 22.00
CA TRP A 207 -3.50 9.52 22.19
C TRP A 207 -3.92 10.72 23.06
N PHE A 208 -3.08 11.07 24.04
CA PHE A 208 -3.37 12.12 25.03
C PHE A 208 -2.63 13.44 24.77
N ALA A 209 -1.77 13.49 23.75
CA ALA A 209 -1.10 14.73 23.39
C ALA A 209 -2.09 15.71 22.72
N THR A 210 -2.00 17.02 22.95
CA THR A 210 -2.88 18.00 22.30
C THR A 210 -2.50 18.22 20.83
N GLY A 211 -3.43 17.99 19.89
CA GLY A 211 -3.19 18.19 18.46
C GLY A 211 -3.66 19.57 17.97
N LYS A 212 -2.84 20.28 17.18
CA LYS A 212 -3.17 21.61 16.65
C LYS A 212 -4.41 21.64 15.74
N GLN A 213 -4.71 20.56 15.01
CA GLN A 213 -5.79 20.53 14.00
C GLN A 213 -7.07 19.79 14.42
N VAL A 214 -6.99 18.77 15.29
CA VAL A 214 -8.14 17.92 15.69
C VAL A 214 -8.43 17.98 17.19
N GLY A 215 -7.67 18.80 17.93
CA GLY A 215 -7.75 18.90 19.38
C GLY A 215 -7.36 17.60 20.09
N LEU A 216 -7.77 17.49 21.36
CA LEU A 216 -7.58 16.29 22.20
C LEU A 216 -8.61 15.20 21.87
N THR A 217 -9.87 15.58 21.63
CA THR A 217 -10.97 14.65 21.31
C THR A 217 -10.68 13.79 20.09
N GLY A 218 -10.17 14.39 19.00
CA GLY A 218 -9.84 13.63 17.79
C GLY A 218 -8.71 12.62 17.99
N ARG A 219 -7.74 12.90 18.87
CA ARG A 219 -6.64 11.99 19.18
C ARG A 219 -7.07 10.85 20.09
N VAL A 220 -7.95 11.12 21.06
CA VAL A 220 -8.54 10.07 21.91
C VAL A 220 -9.40 9.12 21.08
N ILE A 221 -10.22 9.63 20.15
CA ILE A 221 -11.01 8.80 19.23
C ILE A 221 -10.08 7.95 18.35
N GLY A 222 -9.03 8.54 17.77
CA GLY A 222 -8.05 7.79 16.99
C GLY A 222 -7.31 6.72 17.81
N GLY A 223 -7.04 6.99 19.10
CA GLY A 223 -6.49 6.00 20.02
C GLY A 223 -7.45 4.85 20.31
N LEU A 224 -8.74 5.14 20.54
CA LEU A 224 -9.77 4.13 20.72
C LEU A 224 -9.96 3.26 19.48
N GLU A 225 -9.98 3.86 18.29
CA GLU A 225 -10.05 3.11 17.02
C GLU A 225 -8.85 2.17 16.86
N THR A 226 -7.66 2.62 17.28
CA THR A 226 -6.44 1.81 17.23
C THR A 226 -6.48 0.67 18.25
N LEU A 227 -7.05 0.90 19.45
CA LEU A 227 -7.29 -0.16 20.44
C LEU A 227 -8.24 -1.25 19.91
N VAL A 228 -9.32 -0.85 19.25
CA VAL A 228 -10.24 -1.79 18.58
C VAL A 228 -9.48 -2.56 17.51
N MET A 229 -8.62 -1.89 16.74
CA MET A 229 -7.82 -2.55 15.72
C MET A 229 -6.87 -3.59 16.31
N TYR A 230 -6.23 -3.35 17.46
CA TYR A 230 -5.38 -4.35 18.11
C TYR A 230 -6.14 -5.63 18.45
N VAL A 231 -7.38 -5.51 18.93
CA VAL A 231 -8.25 -6.68 19.18
C VAL A 231 -8.54 -7.43 17.88
N ILE A 232 -8.82 -6.70 16.80
CA ILE A 232 -9.07 -7.29 15.47
C ILE A 232 -7.81 -7.99 14.94
N GLU A 233 -6.63 -7.41 15.13
CA GLU A 233 -5.35 -8.02 14.73
C GLU A 233 -5.08 -9.34 15.45
N ILE A 234 -5.38 -9.41 16.76
CA ILE A 234 -5.31 -10.67 17.52
C ILE A 234 -6.22 -11.72 16.90
N PHE A 235 -7.48 -11.38 16.62
CA PHE A 235 -8.39 -12.32 15.95
C PHE A 235 -7.95 -12.67 14.53
N ALA A 236 -7.31 -11.74 13.81
CA ALA A 236 -6.79 -12.00 12.47
C ALA A 236 -5.64 -13.01 12.51
N VAL A 237 -4.75 -12.94 13.51
CA VAL A 237 -3.70 -13.95 13.76
C VAL A 237 -4.31 -15.32 14.08
N VAL A 238 -5.35 -15.35 14.92
CA VAL A 238 -6.09 -16.58 15.21
C VAL A 238 -6.72 -17.17 13.94
N GLY A 239 -7.39 -16.35 13.13
CA GLY A 239 -7.98 -16.77 11.86
C GLY A 239 -6.94 -17.26 10.85
N LEU A 240 -5.78 -16.60 10.77
CA LEU A 240 -4.64 -17.04 9.97
C LEU A 240 -4.15 -18.41 10.41
N TRP A 241 -3.96 -18.62 11.71
CA TRP A 241 -3.47 -19.87 12.27
C TRP A 241 -4.42 -21.04 11.96
N GLN A 242 -5.72 -20.80 12.13
CA GLN A 242 -6.77 -21.80 11.89
C GLN A 242 -6.89 -22.16 10.41
N ARG A 243 -6.82 -21.17 9.50
CA ARG A 243 -6.93 -21.38 8.05
C ARG A 243 -5.59 -21.35 7.30
N ARG A 244 -4.48 -21.68 7.97
CA ARG A 244 -3.11 -21.67 7.39
C ARG A 244 -2.91 -22.52 6.13
N ARG A 245 -3.82 -23.45 5.84
CA ARG A 245 -3.79 -24.29 4.62
C ARG A 245 -4.43 -23.62 3.40
N CYS A 246 -5.17 -22.52 3.59
CA CYS A 246 -5.86 -21.77 2.56
C CYS A 246 -4.96 -20.66 1.99
N LEU A 247 -4.55 -20.78 0.73
CA LEU A 247 -3.68 -19.80 0.06
C LEU A 247 -4.34 -18.41 -0.06
N SER A 248 -5.67 -18.36 -0.13
CA SER A 248 -6.44 -17.11 -0.12
C SER A 248 -6.21 -16.29 1.17
N VAL A 249 -6.07 -16.94 2.32
CA VAL A 249 -5.77 -16.26 3.59
C VAL A 249 -4.35 -15.71 3.58
N TRP A 250 -3.40 -16.47 3.02
CA TRP A 250 -2.02 -16.00 2.81
C TRP A 250 -1.94 -14.78 1.89
N LEU A 251 -2.74 -14.76 0.81
CA LEU A 251 -2.85 -13.58 -0.06
C LEU A 251 -3.27 -12.34 0.75
N MET A 252 -4.33 -12.45 1.54
CA MET A 252 -4.85 -11.32 2.33
C MET A 252 -3.83 -10.77 3.32
N ILE A 253 -3.19 -11.65 4.11
CA ILE A 253 -2.22 -11.20 5.12
C ILE A 253 -0.94 -10.65 4.48
N LEU A 254 -0.46 -11.24 3.38
CA LEU A 254 0.74 -10.74 2.69
C LEU A 254 0.48 -9.39 2.04
N VAL A 255 -0.70 -9.19 1.42
CA VAL A 255 -1.08 -7.89 0.87
C VAL A 255 -1.20 -6.83 1.97
N ALA A 256 -1.82 -7.18 3.11
CA ALA A 256 -1.91 -6.25 4.24
C ALA A 256 -0.51 -5.90 4.78
N LEU A 257 0.35 -6.89 4.99
CA LEU A 257 1.70 -6.70 5.51
C LEU A 257 2.56 -5.83 4.59
N ILE A 258 2.62 -6.16 3.29
CA ILE A 258 3.39 -5.40 2.31
C ILE A 258 2.85 -3.98 2.19
N GLY A 259 1.52 -3.82 2.11
CA GLY A 259 0.87 -2.53 1.96
C GLY A 259 1.09 -1.60 3.15
N VAL A 260 0.83 -2.08 4.37
CA VAL A 260 1.00 -1.31 5.60
C VAL A 260 2.46 -0.95 5.83
N THR A 261 3.38 -1.89 5.60
CA THR A 261 4.83 -1.63 5.75
C THR A 261 5.32 -0.60 4.74
N THR A 262 4.88 -0.70 3.47
CA THR A 262 5.22 0.27 2.43
C THR A 262 4.71 1.66 2.79
N LEU A 263 3.49 1.77 3.34
CA LEU A 263 2.98 3.04 3.83
C LEU A 263 3.81 3.57 5.01
N GLY A 264 4.19 2.73 5.98
CA GLY A 264 5.05 3.13 7.10
C GLY A 264 6.48 3.55 6.68
N LEU A 265 6.97 3.05 5.55
CA LEU A 265 8.26 3.46 4.97
C LEU A 265 8.19 4.83 4.32
N VAL A 266 7.10 5.13 3.63
CA VAL A 266 7.01 6.30 2.74
C VAL A 266 6.29 7.48 3.39
N VAL A 267 5.26 7.22 4.18
CA VAL A 267 4.33 8.24 4.67
C VAL A 267 4.75 8.68 6.07
N THR A 268 5.34 9.87 6.16
CA THR A 268 5.76 10.47 7.44
C THR A 268 4.60 11.10 8.20
N ASN A 269 3.58 11.58 7.50
CA ASN A 269 2.42 12.24 8.12
C ASN A 269 1.40 11.23 8.66
N LEU A 270 1.17 11.20 9.98
CA LEU A 270 0.23 10.28 10.63
C LEU A 270 -1.21 10.41 10.11
N GLY A 271 -1.71 11.62 9.86
CA GLY A 271 -3.09 11.81 9.38
C GLY A 271 -3.31 11.30 7.95
N ALA A 272 -2.28 11.40 7.10
CA ALA A 272 -2.28 10.81 5.77
C ALA A 272 -2.15 9.27 5.85
N LEU A 273 -1.24 8.78 6.70
CA LEU A 273 -1.05 7.35 6.97
C LEU A 273 -2.36 6.69 7.44
N TYR A 274 -3.05 7.34 8.38
CA TYR A 274 -4.33 6.91 8.94
C TYR A 274 -5.41 6.67 7.89
N ARG A 275 -5.49 7.54 6.86
CA ARG A 275 -6.47 7.39 5.79
C ARG A 275 -6.08 6.32 4.78
N MET A 276 -4.79 6.24 4.44
CA MET A 276 -4.30 5.30 3.42
C MET A 276 -4.27 3.85 3.89
N ARG A 277 -4.08 3.62 5.19
CA ARG A 277 -4.00 2.26 5.75
C ARG A 277 -5.33 1.51 5.75
N TYR A 278 -6.47 2.22 5.71
CA TYR A 278 -7.80 1.61 5.80
C TYR A 278 -8.01 0.48 4.80
N VAL A 279 -7.48 0.62 3.60
CA VAL A 279 -7.54 -0.41 2.55
C VAL A 279 -6.98 -1.75 3.04
N PHE A 280 -5.86 -1.71 3.75
CA PHE A 280 -5.17 -2.89 4.25
C PHE A 280 -5.77 -3.36 5.58
N TRP A 281 -6.20 -2.43 6.43
CA TRP A 281 -6.92 -2.75 7.66
C TRP A 281 -8.23 -3.47 7.39
N MET A 282 -8.96 -3.13 6.32
CA MET A 282 -10.15 -3.87 5.90
C MET A 282 -9.85 -5.36 5.64
N LEU A 283 -8.68 -5.69 5.08
CA LEU A 283 -8.29 -7.09 4.90
C LEU A 283 -8.07 -7.81 6.23
N LEU A 284 -7.45 -7.13 7.20
CA LEU A 284 -7.26 -7.65 8.56
C LEU A 284 -8.59 -7.78 9.29
N ILE A 285 -9.52 -6.84 9.12
CA ILE A 285 -10.87 -6.90 9.69
C ILE A 285 -11.63 -8.12 9.15
N ILE A 286 -11.62 -8.35 7.83
CA ILE A 286 -12.28 -9.53 7.25
C ILE A 286 -11.69 -10.82 7.83
N LEU A 287 -10.37 -10.91 7.97
CA LEU A 287 -9.69 -12.07 8.55
C LEU A 287 -9.98 -12.22 10.06
N GLY A 288 -10.03 -11.10 10.79
CA GLY A 288 -10.32 -11.05 12.22
C GLY A 288 -11.75 -11.45 12.54
N VAL A 289 -12.73 -11.02 11.74
CA VAL A 289 -14.12 -11.47 11.89
C VAL A 289 -14.23 -12.97 11.69
N GLU A 290 -13.51 -13.55 10.72
CA GLU A 290 -13.49 -15.00 10.51
C GLU A 290 -12.87 -15.74 11.71
N GLY A 291 -11.75 -15.26 12.25
CA GLY A 291 -11.13 -15.81 13.45
C GLY A 291 -12.03 -15.70 14.70
N ALA A 292 -12.69 -14.56 14.88
CA ALA A 292 -13.61 -14.32 15.99
C ALA A 292 -14.83 -15.25 15.96
N LYS A 293 -15.44 -15.45 14.78
CA LYS A 293 -16.55 -16.40 14.58
C LYS A 293 -16.16 -17.80 15.03
N GLN A 294 -14.96 -18.22 14.68
CA GLN A 294 -14.49 -19.56 14.99
C GLN A 294 -14.24 -19.75 16.50
N VAL A 295 -13.60 -18.79 17.17
CA VAL A 295 -13.42 -18.81 18.63
C VAL A 295 -14.77 -18.85 19.36
N LEU A 296 -15.72 -18.00 18.96
CA LEU A 296 -17.04 -17.96 19.58
C LEU A 296 -17.79 -19.28 19.40
N SER A 297 -17.74 -19.87 18.20
CA SER A 297 -18.38 -21.16 17.92
C SER A 297 -17.80 -22.31 18.75
N SER A 298 -16.47 -22.33 18.97
CA SER A 298 -15.81 -23.37 19.78
C SER A 298 -16.17 -23.26 21.27
N THR A 299 -16.38 -22.03 21.76
CA THR A 299 -16.74 -21.78 23.16
C THR A 299 -18.20 -22.16 23.43
N LEU A 300 -19.10 -21.88 22.49
CA LEU A 300 -20.52 -22.24 22.60
C LEU A 300 -20.73 -23.76 22.59
N PHE A 301 -19.98 -24.51 21.78
CA PHE A 301 -20.09 -25.98 21.74
C PHE A 301 -19.64 -26.63 23.06
N THR A 302 -18.58 -26.11 23.66
CA THR A 302 -18.05 -26.63 24.94
C THR A 302 -19.05 -26.43 26.08
N ARG A 303 -19.83 -25.34 26.06
CA ARG A 303 -20.81 -25.01 27.09
C ARG A 303 -22.10 -25.83 27.02
N SER A 304 -22.33 -26.58 25.94
CA SER A 304 -23.50 -27.46 25.78
C SER A 304 -23.26 -28.89 26.26
N GLN A 305 -22.02 -29.25 26.62
CA GLN A 305 -21.66 -30.60 27.08
C GLN A 305 -21.34 -30.69 28.58
N THR A 306 -21.39 -29.56 29.28
CA THR A 306 -21.25 -29.45 30.75
C THR A 306 -22.58 -29.12 31.39
#